data_AF-A0A968XLV2-F1
#
_entry.id   AF-A0A968XLV2-F1
#
_cell.length_a   1.000
_cell.length_b   1.000
_cell.length_c   1.000
_cell.angle_alpha   90.00
_cell.angle_beta   90.00
_cell.angle_gamma   90.00
#
_symmetry.space_group_name_H-M   'P 1'
#
loop_
_entity.id
_entity.type
_entity.pdbx_description
1 polymer ?
#
loop_
_entity_poly.entity_id
_entity_poly.type
_entity_poly.pdbx_seq_one_letter_code
_entity_poly.pdbx_strand_id
1 'polypeptide(L)'
;MKNVLLFWNVPQDIFDAIMMLAVIHHLLVSERIPLDKIIKLVAELTNDIAIIEFVPPDDPMFRQIARGRDHLFANLNETVFRETCAKYFKILHFEN
;
A
#
# COMPACT_ATOMS: atom_id res chain seq x y z
N MET A 1 -40.16 14.78 -2.60
CA MET A 1 -39.13 15.31 -1.67
C MET A 1 -37.78 14.87 -2.20
N LYS A 2 -36.84 15.78 -2.53
CA LYS A 2 -35.49 15.42 -2.96
C LYS A 2 -34.57 15.53 -1.74
N ASN A 3 -34.02 14.40 -1.30
CA ASN A 3 -32.98 14.40 -0.28
C ASN A 3 -31.67 14.78 -0.98
N VAL A 4 -31.05 15.87 -0.54
CA VAL A 4 -29.73 16.32 -1.02
C VAL A 4 -28.75 16.14 0.13
N LEU A 5 -27.73 15.31 -0.10
CA LEU A 5 -26.60 15.16 0.82
C LEU A 5 -25.45 16.00 0.27
N LEU A 6 -25.01 16.99 1.04
CA LEU A 6 -23.80 17.77 0.78
C LEU A 6 -22.71 17.23 1.72
N PHE A 7 -21.62 16.72 1.13
CA PHE A 7 -20.44 16.31 1.86
C PHE A 7 -19.37 17.39 1.68
N TRP A 8 -18.98 18.06 2.76
CA TRP A 8 -17.77 18.88 2.80
C TRP A 8 -16.63 17.99 3.26
N ASN A 9 -15.66 17.72 2.38
CA ASN A 9 -14.46 17.01 2.77
C ASN A 9 -13.53 18.03 3.44
N VAL A 10 -13.37 17.93 4.76
CA VAL A 10 -12.17 18.49 5.40
C VAL A 10 -11.00 17.68 4.84
N PRO A 11 -9.96 18.31 4.26
CA PRO A 11 -8.75 17.58 3.93
C PRO A 11 -8.25 16.95 5.23
N GLN A 12 -8.38 15.63 5.34
CA GLN A 12 -7.76 14.86 6.41
C GLN A 12 -6.26 15.13 6.32
N ASP A 13 -5.62 15.32 7.46
CA ASP A 13 -4.23 15.79 7.61
C ASP A 13 -3.32 15.28 6.48
N ILE A 14 -2.97 16.21 5.59
CA ILE A 14 -2.13 15.93 4.43
C ILE A 14 -0.68 16.01 4.90
N PHE A 15 0.01 14.88 4.89
CA PHE A 15 1.41 14.82 5.30
C PHE A 15 2.34 15.10 4.12
N ASP A 16 3.39 15.89 4.34
CA ASP A 16 4.44 16.10 3.34
C ASP A 16 5.20 14.80 3.03
N ALA A 17 5.26 13.87 3.97
CA ALA A 17 5.87 12.56 3.75
C ALA A 17 5.14 11.43 4.47
N ILE A 18 5.07 10.27 3.82
CA ILE A 18 4.65 8.99 4.43
C ILE A 18 5.76 7.96 4.29
N MET A 19 5.98 7.18 5.34
CA MET A 19 6.93 6.08 5.36
C MET A 19 6.22 4.78 5.73
N MET A 20 6.25 3.81 4.82
CA MET A 20 5.72 2.46 5.00
C MET A 20 6.88 1.47 4.91
N LEU A 21 7.71 1.45 5.96
CA LEU A 21 8.88 0.58 6.05
C LEU A 21 8.47 -0.80 6.56
N ALA A 22 8.59 -1.81 5.71
CA ALA A 22 8.14 -3.19 5.82
C ALA A 22 6.65 -3.39 6.24
N VAL A 23 5.90 -2.34 6.55
CA VAL A 23 4.55 -2.47 7.12
C VAL A 23 3.52 -3.03 6.14
N ILE A 24 3.74 -2.87 4.83
CA ILE A 24 2.78 -3.31 3.81
C ILE A 24 2.53 -4.82 3.88
N HIS A 25 3.55 -5.65 4.18
CA HIS A 25 3.34 -7.10 4.26
C HIS A 25 2.44 -7.48 5.44
N HIS A 26 2.44 -6.72 6.55
CA HIS A 26 1.52 -6.95 7.66
C HIS A 26 0.08 -6.65 7.24
N LEU A 27 -0.14 -5.56 6.50
CA LEU A 27 -1.47 -5.20 6.00
C LEU A 27 -2.00 -6.18 4.95
N LEU A 28 -1.12 -6.67 4.07
CA LEU A 28 -1.48 -7.68 3.06
C LEU A 28 -1.84 -9.02 3.70
N VAL A 29 -1.06 -9.47 4.69
CA VAL A 29 -1.17 -10.85 5.20
C VAL A 29 -2.04 -10.95 6.44
N SER A 30 -1.82 -10.10 7.45
CA SER A 30 -2.58 -10.11 8.70
C SER A 30 -3.97 -9.52 8.50
N GLU A 31 -4.04 -8.34 7.87
CA GLU A 31 -5.30 -7.60 7.70
C GLU A 31 -6.02 -7.89 6.38
N ARG A 32 -5.37 -8.62 5.46
CA ARG A 32 -5.92 -9.02 4.15
C ARG A 32 -6.38 -7.83 3.29
N ILE A 33 -5.71 -6.70 3.43
CA ILE A 33 -6.01 -5.51 2.65
C ILE A 33 -5.32 -5.63 1.29
N PRO A 34 -6.04 -5.51 0.16
CA PRO A 34 -5.43 -5.53 -1.17
C PRO A 34 -4.39 -4.41 -1.34
N LEU A 35 -3.27 -4.72 -1.99
CA LEU A 35 -2.18 -3.77 -2.22
C LEU A 35 -2.66 -2.44 -2.81
N ASP A 36 -3.53 -2.50 -3.81
CA ASP A 36 -4.07 -1.31 -4.49
C ASP A 36 -4.79 -0.36 -3.52
N LYS A 37 -5.53 -0.90 -2.54
CA LYS A 37 -6.21 -0.09 -1.51
C LYS A 37 -5.22 0.56 -0.55
N ILE A 38 -4.15 -0.15 -0.20
CA ILE A 38 -3.08 0.39 0.65
C ILE A 38 -2.41 1.56 -0.06
N ILE A 39 -1.94 1.35 -1.29
CA ILE A 39 -1.25 2.39 -2.07
C ILE A 39 -2.17 3.59 -2.35
N LYS A 40 -3.44 3.34 -2.68
CA LYS A 40 -4.42 4.41 -2.85
C LYS A 40 -4.57 5.27 -1.59
N LEU A 41 -4.67 4.63 -0.42
CA LEU A 41 -4.76 5.36 0.85
C LEU A 41 -3.51 6.20 1.09
N VAL A 42 -2.31 5.69 0.81
CA VAL A 42 -1.08 6.49 0.92
C VAL A 42 -1.16 7.73 0.04
N ALA A 43 -1.63 7.60 -1.20
CA ALA A 43 -1.79 8.72 -2.12
C ALA A 43 -2.87 9.74 -1.68
N GLU A 44 -3.84 9.31 -0.88
CA GLU A 44 -4.85 10.19 -0.29
C GLU A 44 -4.34 10.91 0.97
N LEU A 45 -3.28 10.39 1.62
CA LEU A 45 -2.74 10.92 2.87
C LEU A 45 -1.48 11.79 2.69
N THR A 46 -0.81 11.76 1.52
CA THR A 46 0.38 12.59 1.25
C THR A 46 0.21 13.49 0.03
N ASN A 47 0.83 14.67 0.06
CA ASN A 47 0.91 15.60 -1.07
C ASN A 47 2.27 15.59 -1.80
N ASP A 48 3.31 14.95 -1.24
CA ASP A 48 4.67 15.08 -1.77
C ASP A 48 5.38 13.72 -1.89
N ILE A 49 5.87 13.13 -0.79
CA ILE A 49 6.72 11.93 -0.88
C ILE A 49 6.15 10.72 -0.12
N ALA A 50 6.22 9.55 -0.75
CA ALA A 50 6.00 8.25 -0.10
C ALA A 50 7.26 7.38 -0.22
N ILE A 51 7.75 6.87 0.91
CA ILE A 51 8.83 5.87 0.96
C ILE A 51 8.20 4.55 1.38
N ILE A 52 8.27 3.55 0.49
CA ILE A 52 7.58 2.28 0.68
C ILE A 52 8.58 1.15 0.49
N GLU A 53 8.78 0.36 1.54
CA GLU A 53 9.62 -0.83 1.50
C GLU A 53 8.75 -2.06 1.21
N PHE A 54 9.07 -2.74 0.12
CA PHE A 54 8.40 -3.96 -0.29
C PHE A 54 9.15 -5.17 0.25
N VAL A 55 8.40 -6.10 0.86
CA VAL A 55 8.93 -7.38 1.32
C VAL A 55 8.27 -8.50 0.50
N PRO A 56 9.05 -9.26 -0.27
CA PRO A 56 8.50 -10.27 -1.18
C PRO A 56 8.03 -11.53 -0.43
N PRO A 57 7.15 -12.36 -1.02
CA PRO A 57 6.63 -13.58 -0.38
C PRO A 57 7.68 -14.62 0.01
N ASP A 58 8.86 -14.59 -0.61
CA ASP A 58 9.99 -15.47 -0.31
C ASP A 58 10.90 -14.96 0.81
N ASP A 59 10.57 -13.82 1.43
CA ASP A 59 11.24 -13.33 2.63
C ASP A 59 10.87 -14.16 3.89
N PRO A 60 11.81 -14.45 4.80
CA PRO A 60 11.53 -15.17 6.04
C PRO A 60 10.45 -14.54 6.92
N MET A 61 10.42 -13.21 7.06
CA MET A 61 9.43 -12.50 7.87
C MET A 61 8.05 -12.59 7.22
N PHE A 62 7.97 -12.48 5.88
CA PHE A 62 6.71 -12.66 5.16
C PHE A 62 6.13 -14.06 5.38
N ARG A 63 6.94 -15.11 5.21
CA ARG A 63 6.51 -16.50 5.45
C ARG A 63 6.07 -16.72 6.89
N GLN A 64 6.77 -16.13 7.85
CA GLN A 64 6.45 -16.23 9.27
C GLN A 64 5.03 -15.71 9.57
N ILE A 65 4.63 -14.59 8.98
CA ILE A 65 3.27 -14.04 9.16
C ILE A 65 2.22 -14.75 8.29
N ALA A 66 2.60 -15.27 7.12
CA ALA A 66 1.72 -16.03 6.25
C ALA A 66 1.29 -17.36 6.88
N ARG A 67 2.13 -17.96 7.74
CA ARG A 67 1.86 -19.19 8.50
C ARG A 67 1.42 -20.35 7.58
N GLY A 68 2.19 -20.57 6.50
CA GLY A 68 1.96 -21.66 5.53
C GLY A 68 0.89 -21.38 4.48
N ARG A 69 0.37 -20.14 4.42
CA ARG A 69 -0.61 -19.70 3.40
C ARG A 69 0.06 -18.93 2.26
N ASP A 70 1.33 -19.18 2.01
CA ASP A 70 2.17 -18.45 1.06
C ASP A 70 1.60 -18.50 -0.36
N HIS A 71 0.94 -19.61 -0.72
CA HIS A 71 0.27 -19.78 -2.02
C HIS A 71 -0.79 -18.71 -2.31
N LEU A 72 -1.41 -18.09 -1.28
CA LEU A 72 -2.37 -17.00 -1.47
C LEU A 72 -1.72 -15.72 -2.02
N PHE A 73 -0.39 -15.61 -1.89
CA PHE A 73 0.40 -14.45 -2.28
C PHE A 73 1.34 -14.76 -3.45
N ALA A 74 1.16 -15.88 -4.16
CA ALA A 74 2.03 -16.29 -5.26
C ALA A 74 2.12 -15.27 -6.42
N ASN A 75 1.09 -14.44 -6.59
CA ASN A 75 1.06 -13.38 -7.60
C ASN A 75 1.65 -12.05 -7.09
N LEU A 76 1.99 -11.95 -5.80
CA LEU A 76 2.64 -10.76 -5.26
C LEU A 76 4.13 -10.83 -5.57
N ASN A 77 4.61 -9.89 -6.38
CA ASN A 77 6.02 -9.75 -6.73
C ASN A 77 6.35 -8.27 -6.95
N GLU A 78 7.63 -7.98 -7.14
CA GLU A 78 8.12 -6.61 -7.35
C GLU A 78 7.43 -5.94 -8.55
N THR A 79 7.19 -6.65 -9.65
CA THR A 79 6.51 -6.11 -10.83
C THR A 79 5.09 -5.65 -10.49
N VAL A 80 4.29 -6.50 -9.84
CA VAL A 80 2.92 -6.16 -9.40
C VAL A 80 2.93 -5.01 -8.39
N PHE A 81 3.91 -4.99 -7.49
CA PHE A 81 4.10 -3.88 -6.55
C PHE A 81 4.33 -2.56 -7.28
N ARG A 82 5.29 -2.53 -8.21
CA ARG A 82 5.64 -1.33 -8.99
C ARG A 82 4.50 -0.87 -9.88
N GLU A 83 3.83 -1.79 -10.56
CA GLU A 83 2.65 -1.46 -11.38
C GLU A 83 1.53 -0.86 -10.55
N THR A 84 1.33 -1.36 -9.33
CA THR A 84 0.30 -0.82 -8.42
C THR A 84 0.68 0.56 -7.88
N CYS A 85 1.94 0.77 -7.49
CA CYS A 85 2.47 2.08 -7.11
C CYS A 85 2.34 3.12 -8.24
N ALA A 86 2.67 2.72 -9.48
CA ALA A 86 2.66 3.59 -10.65
C ALA A 86 1.26 4.11 -11.04
N LYS A 87 0.17 3.50 -10.53
CA LYS A 87 -1.19 4.02 -10.73
C LYS A 87 -1.43 5.34 -9.99
N TYR A 88 -0.73 5.55 -8.88
CA TYR A 88 -0.99 6.67 -7.96
C TYR A 88 0.22 7.59 -7.78
N PHE A 89 1.43 7.09 -8.02
CA PHE A 89 2.68 7.83 -7.83
C PHE A 89 3.57 7.81 -9.07
N LYS A 90 4.37 8.87 -9.23
CA LYS A 90 5.55 8.83 -10.10
C LYS A 90 6.73 8.24 -9.31
N ILE A 91 7.26 7.11 -9.75
CA ILE A 91 8.42 6.49 -9.12
C ILE A 91 9.67 7.33 -9.42
N LEU A 92 10.29 7.90 -8.38
CA LEU A 92 11.50 8.71 -8.50
C LEU A 92 12.78 7.86 -8.41
N HIS A 93 12.76 6.82 -7.58
CA HIS A 93 13.90 5.98 -7.29
C HIS A 93 13.46 4.59 -6.83
N PHE A 94 14.31 3.58 -7.05
CA PHE A 94 14.10 2.20 -6.62
C PHE A 94 15.46 1.53 -6.42
N GLU A 95 15.71 1.03 -5.21
CA GLU A 95 16.91 0.27 -4.85
C GLU A 95 16.52 -1.17 -4.51
N ASN A 96 17.40 -2.10 -4.86
CA ASN A 96 17.30 -3.53 -4.54
C ASN A 96 18.36 -3.91 -3.52
#